data_AF-A0A1U7TX92-F1
#
_entry.id   AF-A0A1U7TX92-F1
#
_cell.length_a   1.000
_cell.length_b   1.000
_cell.length_c   1.000
_cell.angle_alpha   90.00
_cell.angle_beta   90.00
_cell.angle_gamma   90.00
#
_symmetry.space_group_name_H-M   'P 1'
#
loop_
_entity.id
_entity.type
_entity.pdbx_description
1 polymer ?
#
loop_
_entity_poly.entity_id
_entity_poly.type
_entity_poly.pdbx_seq_one_letter_code
_entity_poly.pdbx_strand_id
1 'polypeptide(L)'
;MDMNSFSPAMPTSPLSMINQVKFEDEPNLKDLFITVDEPESHVTTIETFITYRIITKTSRGEFDSSEFEVRRRYQDFLWLKGRLEEAHPTLIIPELSSHKKQGPGLLSRMGQTVRAVASSMRGVKNRPEEFVEMNDFIEIFSQKINLIDKISQRIYKEEREYFDEMKEYGPIHILWSASEEDLADALKGVASCIDKCCKATEKRMSGLSEALLPVVHEYVLYSEMLMGVMKRRDQIQAELDSKVEALTYKKADTDLLTEEIGKLEDKVECANNALKADWERWIQSMQNDLKSAFMDMAEENIYYYEQGLATWESFLTTQTDLHLEEASEDKS
;
A
#
# COMPACT_ATOMS: atom_id res chain seq x y z
N MET A 1 63.63 -0.23 25.18
CA MET A 1 63.07 -1.38 24.42
C MET A 1 61.85 -1.79 25.21
N ASP A 2 60.77 -1.06 25.01
CA ASP A 2 59.57 -1.19 25.83
C ASP A 2 58.57 -2.05 25.08
N MET A 3 58.12 -3.09 25.79
CA MET A 3 57.11 -4.03 25.34
C MET A 3 55.78 -3.30 25.18
N ASN A 4 55.27 -3.26 23.96
CA ASN A 4 53.87 -2.94 23.71
C ASN A 4 53.13 -4.24 23.38
N SER A 5 52.14 -4.54 24.22
CA SER A 5 51.18 -5.63 24.12
C SER A 5 50.37 -5.52 22.82
N PHE A 6 50.54 -6.47 21.92
CA PHE A 6 49.59 -6.72 20.84
C PHE A 6 48.36 -7.42 21.42
N SER A 7 47.21 -6.74 21.41
CA SER A 7 45.91 -7.41 21.51
C SER A 7 45.49 -7.90 20.12
N PRO A 8 44.90 -9.10 19.97
CA PRO A 8 44.46 -9.60 18.68
C PRO A 8 43.19 -8.85 18.25
N ALA A 9 43.23 -8.26 17.06
CA ALA A 9 42.05 -7.72 16.41
C ALA A 9 41.04 -8.85 16.16
N MET A 10 39.82 -8.68 16.68
CA MET A 10 38.68 -9.54 16.34
C MET A 10 38.33 -9.35 14.86
N PRO A 11 38.03 -10.42 14.10
CA PRO A 11 37.49 -10.27 12.76
C PRO A 11 36.06 -9.70 12.88
N THR A 12 35.89 -8.45 12.50
CA THR A 12 34.56 -7.86 12.32
C THR A 12 33.81 -8.62 11.24
N SER A 13 32.71 -9.25 11.64
CA SER A 13 31.78 -9.96 10.75
C SER A 13 31.29 -9.03 9.62
N PRO A 14 31.13 -9.52 8.36
CA PRO A 14 30.68 -8.69 7.23
C PRO A 14 29.24 -8.16 7.35
N LEU A 15 28.51 -8.57 8.39
CA LEU A 15 27.10 -8.22 8.62
C LEU A 15 26.87 -6.88 9.33
N SER A 16 27.89 -6.03 9.51
CA SER A 16 27.76 -4.74 10.23
C SER A 16 27.73 -3.49 9.34
N MET A 17 27.62 -3.62 8.02
CA MET A 17 27.60 -2.48 7.08
C MET A 17 26.27 -2.31 6.32
N ILE A 18 25.14 -2.69 6.91
CA ILE A 18 23.82 -2.35 6.41
C ILE A 18 23.14 -1.45 7.46
N ASN A 19 22.75 -0.26 7.03
CA ASN A 19 22.08 0.81 7.78
C ASN A 19 22.93 1.78 8.62
N GLN A 20 23.88 2.46 7.97
CA GLN A 20 24.16 3.85 8.32
C GLN A 20 23.86 4.77 7.11
N VAL A 21 22.58 4.88 6.75
CA VAL A 21 22.11 6.09 6.10
C VAL A 21 21.74 7.06 7.22
N LYS A 22 22.72 7.84 7.66
CA LYS A 22 22.45 9.07 8.40
C LYS A 22 21.79 10.05 7.43
N PHE A 23 20.49 10.22 7.55
CA PHE A 23 19.82 11.43 7.09
C PHE A 23 20.17 12.52 8.10
N GLU A 24 21.11 13.41 7.77
CA GLU A 24 21.30 14.64 8.53
C GLU A 24 20.25 15.68 8.07
N ASP A 25 19.50 16.15 9.06
CA ASP A 25 18.87 17.46 9.23
C ASP A 25 17.65 17.89 8.39
N GLU A 26 16.47 17.38 8.79
CA GLU A 26 15.42 18.29 9.26
C GLU A 26 14.91 17.79 10.63
N PRO A 27 14.77 18.64 11.66
CA PRO A 27 13.96 18.27 12.80
C PRO A 27 12.53 18.19 12.28
N ASN A 28 12.08 16.97 12.00
CA ASN A 28 10.67 16.65 11.82
C ASN A 28 10.00 16.99 13.15
N LEU A 29 9.67 18.27 13.36
CA LEU A 29 8.81 18.76 14.42
C LEU A 29 7.42 18.21 14.11
N LYS A 30 7.26 16.89 14.26
CA LYS A 30 5.94 16.27 14.32
C LYS A 30 5.30 16.87 15.57
N ASP A 31 4.49 17.88 15.33
CA ASP A 31 3.79 18.67 16.32
C ASP A 31 2.33 18.20 16.45
N LEU A 32 1.95 17.18 15.69
CA LEU A 32 0.64 16.52 15.68
C LEU A 32 0.83 15.00 15.62
N PHE A 33 0.32 14.30 16.64
CA PHE A 33 0.34 12.85 16.77
C PHE A 33 -1.10 12.37 16.89
N ILE A 34 -1.51 11.50 15.98
CA ILE A 34 -2.85 10.92 15.95
C ILE A 34 -2.73 9.41 16.18
N THR A 35 -3.49 8.88 17.13
CA THR A 35 -3.66 7.45 17.34
C THR A 35 -5.12 7.10 17.08
N VAL A 36 -5.35 6.08 16.24
CA VAL A 36 -6.69 5.55 15.96
C VAL A 36 -6.71 4.09 16.40
N ASP A 37 -7.52 3.78 17.41
CA ASP A 37 -7.55 2.46 18.04
C ASP A 37 -8.93 2.12 18.64
N GLU A 38 -8.98 1.06 19.45
CA GLU A 38 -10.16 0.58 20.20
C GLU A 38 -11.45 0.57 19.36
N PRO A 39 -11.55 -0.29 18.32
CA PRO A 39 -12.77 -0.42 17.56
C PRO A 39 -13.90 -0.96 18.46
N GLU A 40 -15.01 -0.23 18.52
CA GLU A 40 -16.21 -0.63 19.26
C GLU A 40 -17.40 -0.79 18.32
N SER A 41 -18.12 -1.89 18.44
CA SER A 41 -19.36 -2.15 17.71
C SER A 41 -20.56 -1.59 18.47
N HIS A 42 -21.37 -0.82 17.77
CA HIS A 42 -22.59 -0.19 18.27
C HIS A 42 -23.79 -0.77 17.52
N VAL A 43 -24.74 -1.34 18.26
CA VAL A 43 -25.99 -1.90 17.70
C VAL A 43 -27.14 -0.97 18.07
N THR A 44 -27.77 -0.38 17.07
CA THR A 44 -28.99 0.40 17.23
C THR A 44 -30.19 -0.34 16.63
N THR A 45 -31.40 0.17 16.82
CA THR A 45 -32.61 -0.38 16.20
C THR A 45 -32.61 -0.30 14.67
N ILE A 46 -31.74 0.53 14.08
CA ILE A 46 -31.73 0.84 12.64
C ILE A 46 -30.47 0.29 11.95
N GLU A 47 -29.31 0.42 12.59
CA GLU A 47 -28.04 0.01 12.00
C GLU A 47 -27.05 -0.50 13.06
N THR A 48 -26.10 -1.32 12.60
CA THR A 48 -24.89 -1.67 13.35
C THR A 48 -23.71 -0.95 12.73
N PHE A 49 -22.93 -0.22 13.52
CA PHE A 49 -21.76 0.53 13.05
C PHE A 49 -20.60 0.43 14.03
N ILE A 50 -19.38 0.65 13.52
CA ILE A 50 -18.16 0.64 14.33
C ILE A 50 -17.70 2.09 14.56
N THR A 51 -17.29 2.38 15.79
CA THR A 51 -16.59 3.62 16.13
C THR A 51 -15.15 3.31 16.54
N TYR A 52 -14.26 4.24 16.28
CA TYR A 52 -12.86 4.20 16.65
C TYR A 52 -12.58 5.31 17.65
N ARG A 53 -11.71 5.03 18.62
CA ARG A 53 -11.15 6.07 19.47
C ARG A 53 -10.05 6.78 18.69
N ILE A 54 -10.08 8.11 18.72
CA ILE A 54 -9.07 8.97 18.13
C ILE A 54 -8.46 9.80 19.26
N ILE A 55 -7.18 9.57 19.53
CA ILE A 55 -6.39 10.36 20.47
C ILE A 55 -5.54 11.32 19.64
N THR A 56 -5.71 12.61 19.91
CA THR A 56 -4.90 13.68 19.31
C THR A 56 -3.96 14.23 20.38
N LYS A 57 -2.67 14.25 20.10
CA LYS A 57 -1.64 14.92 20.90
C LYS A 57 -0.94 15.95 20.02
N THR A 58 -0.89 17.21 20.44
CA THR A 58 -0.35 18.28 19.62
C THR A 58 0.20 19.45 20.41
N SER A 59 1.18 20.15 19.83
CA SER A 59 1.67 21.44 20.32
C SER A 59 1.16 22.62 19.47
N ARG A 60 0.23 22.37 18.55
CA ARG A 60 -0.35 23.37 17.64
C ARG A 60 -1.35 24.27 18.37
N GLY A 61 -1.20 25.59 18.21
CA GLY A 61 -2.02 26.60 18.89
C GLY A 61 -3.46 26.71 18.35
N GLU A 62 -3.74 26.07 17.22
CA GLU A 62 -5.08 25.98 16.62
C GLU A 62 -6.02 25.02 17.37
N PHE A 63 -5.49 24.21 18.31
CA PHE A 63 -6.27 23.29 19.12
C PHE A 63 -6.46 23.82 20.53
N ASP A 64 -7.68 23.72 21.05
CA ASP A 64 -8.04 24.16 22.41
C ASP A 64 -7.32 23.35 23.51
N SER A 65 -6.85 22.14 23.19
CA SER A 65 -6.14 21.25 24.10
C SER A 65 -4.96 20.59 23.41
N SER A 66 -3.85 20.41 24.14
CA SER A 66 -2.68 19.67 23.68
C SER A 66 -2.89 18.15 23.63
N GLU A 67 -3.90 17.64 24.34
CA GLU A 67 -4.30 16.24 24.30
C GLU A 67 -5.82 16.13 24.47
N PHE A 68 -6.47 15.41 23.56
CA PHE A 68 -7.90 15.12 23.67
C PHE A 68 -8.28 13.83 22.94
N GLU A 69 -9.41 13.29 23.34
CA GLU A 69 -9.95 12.04 22.81
C GLU A 69 -11.36 12.25 22.26
N VAL A 70 -11.63 11.66 21.10
CA VAL A 70 -12.96 11.61 20.51
C VAL A 70 -13.24 10.22 19.92
N ARG A 71 -14.51 9.82 19.86
CA ARG A 71 -14.94 8.64 19.10
C ARG A 71 -15.57 9.05 17.77
N ARG A 72 -15.19 8.38 16.68
CA ARG A 72 -15.72 8.64 15.32
C ARG A 72 -16.03 7.33 14.61
N ARG A 73 -17.09 7.33 13.81
CA ARG A 73 -17.42 6.21 12.91
C ARG A 73 -16.73 6.41 11.56
N TYR A 74 -16.60 5.34 10.78
CA TYR A 74 -15.99 5.40 9.45
C TYR A 74 -16.60 6.48 8.52
N GLN A 75 -17.91 6.71 8.61
CA GLN A 75 -18.60 7.74 7.82
C GLN A 75 -18.12 9.17 8.14
N ASP A 76 -17.63 9.44 9.35
CA ASP A 76 -17.10 10.75 9.71
C ASP A 76 -15.80 11.04 8.95
N PHE A 77 -14.96 10.01 8.73
CA PHE A 77 -13.74 10.13 7.94
C PHE A 77 -14.05 10.34 6.46
N LEU A 78 -15.03 9.63 5.90
CA LEU A 78 -15.49 9.86 4.53
C LEU A 78 -16.01 11.29 4.34
N TRP A 79 -16.80 11.78 5.32
CA TRP A 79 -17.27 13.16 5.31
C TRP A 79 -16.11 14.15 5.37
N LEU A 80 -15.13 13.94 6.26
CA LEU A 80 -13.95 14.80 6.38
C LEU A 80 -13.15 14.82 5.08
N LYS A 81 -12.91 13.65 4.47
CA LYS A 81 -12.25 13.55 3.16
C LYS A 81 -12.99 14.37 2.10
N GLY A 82 -14.31 14.20 1.99
CA GLY A 82 -15.11 14.96 1.02
C GLY A 82 -15.04 16.47 1.26
N ARG A 83 -15.02 16.92 2.51
CA ARG A 83 -14.82 18.34 2.86
C ARG A 83 -13.44 18.85 2.49
N LEU A 84 -12.39 18.06 2.70
CA LEU A 84 -11.03 18.40 2.28
C LEU A 84 -10.91 18.50 0.76
N GLU A 85 -11.52 17.57 0.02
CA GLU A 85 -11.52 17.57 -1.45
C GLU A 85 -12.26 18.77 -2.03
N GLU A 86 -13.36 19.18 -1.40
CA GLU A 86 -14.11 20.38 -1.78
C GLU A 86 -13.35 21.67 -1.46
N ALA A 87 -12.70 21.74 -0.29
CA ALA A 87 -11.98 22.92 0.16
C ALA A 87 -10.62 23.10 -0.56
N HIS A 88 -9.97 21.98 -0.89
CA HIS A 88 -8.63 21.95 -1.47
C HIS A 88 -8.58 21.03 -2.70
N PRO A 89 -9.27 21.39 -3.81
CA PRO A 89 -9.43 20.52 -4.97
C PRO A 89 -8.11 20.16 -5.68
N THR A 90 -7.04 20.92 -5.45
CA THR A 90 -5.75 20.74 -6.13
C THR A 90 -4.68 20.09 -5.26
N LEU A 91 -5.02 19.69 -4.03
CA LEU A 91 -4.12 18.94 -3.14
C LEU A 91 -4.30 17.43 -3.32
N ILE A 92 -3.22 16.69 -3.09
CA ILE A 92 -3.23 15.24 -2.94
C ILE A 92 -3.82 14.92 -1.56
N ILE A 93 -5.01 14.33 -1.56
CA ILE A 93 -5.70 13.92 -0.33
C ILE A 93 -5.71 12.39 -0.28
N PRO A 94 -4.98 11.78 0.68
CA PRO A 94 -4.90 10.34 0.82
C PRO A 94 -6.24 9.63 0.72
N GLU A 95 -6.25 8.51 0.00
CA GLU A 95 -7.44 7.67 -0.10
C GLU A 95 -7.64 6.90 1.20
N LEU A 96 -8.87 6.89 1.70
CA LEU A 96 -9.21 6.10 2.88
C LEU A 96 -9.29 4.64 2.45
N SER A 97 -8.22 3.90 2.70
CA SER A 97 -8.15 2.46 2.51
C SER A 97 -9.10 1.79 3.52
N SER A 98 -10.32 1.53 3.08
CA SER A 98 -11.06 0.38 3.56
C SER A 98 -11.64 -0.32 2.35
N HIS A 99 -11.70 -1.65 2.44
CA HIS A 99 -12.39 -2.52 1.50
C HIS A 99 -13.65 -1.83 0.95
N LYS A 100 -13.53 -1.16 -0.20
CA LYS A 100 -14.67 -1.02 -1.09
C LYS A 100 -14.97 -2.46 -1.48
N LYS A 101 -15.81 -3.14 -0.68
CA LYS A 101 -16.64 -4.20 -1.22
C LYS A 101 -17.19 -3.58 -2.48
N GLN A 102 -16.83 -4.15 -3.63
CA GLN A 102 -17.30 -3.73 -4.93
C GLN A 102 -18.83 -3.87 -4.94
N GLY A 103 -19.51 -2.89 -4.37
CA GLY A 103 -20.94 -2.69 -4.48
C GLY A 103 -21.19 -1.86 -5.74
N PRO A 104 -22.25 -2.15 -6.50
CA PRO A 104 -22.57 -1.43 -7.73
C PRO A 104 -23.10 -0.02 -7.39
N GLY A 105 -22.19 0.90 -7.09
CA GLY A 105 -22.47 2.31 -6.84
C GLY A 105 -22.51 3.12 -8.14
N LEU A 106 -23.40 2.77 -9.07
CA LEU A 106 -23.49 3.36 -10.41
C LEU A 106 -24.39 4.61 -10.51
N LEU A 107 -24.98 5.11 -9.42
CA LEU A 107 -26.03 6.14 -9.50
C LEU A 107 -25.62 7.56 -9.07
N SER A 108 -24.47 7.75 -8.40
CA SER A 108 -24.00 9.10 -8.00
C SER A 108 -23.19 9.80 -9.11
N ARG A 109 -22.55 9.04 -10.01
CA ARG A 109 -21.63 9.60 -11.04
C ARG A 109 -22.33 10.31 -12.21
N MET A 110 -23.56 9.93 -12.56
CA MET A 110 -24.17 10.34 -13.85
C MET A 110 -24.42 11.86 -13.98
N GLY A 111 -24.76 12.54 -12.87
CA GLY A 111 -25.02 13.99 -12.86
C GLY A 111 -23.76 14.85 -12.94
N GLN A 112 -22.61 14.32 -12.51
CA GLN A 112 -21.30 14.95 -12.64
C GLN A 112 -20.69 14.70 -14.02
N THR A 113 -21.01 13.56 -14.66
CA THR A 113 -20.52 13.21 -16.01
C THR A 113 -20.93 14.23 -17.06
N VAL A 114 -22.17 14.74 -17.06
CA VAL A 114 -22.64 15.67 -18.11
C VAL A 114 -21.94 17.03 -18.02
N ARG A 115 -21.73 17.56 -16.81
CA ARG A 115 -20.96 18.80 -16.61
C ARG A 115 -19.48 18.62 -16.90
N ALA A 116 -18.90 17.49 -16.48
CA ALA A 116 -17.50 17.18 -16.74
C ALA A 116 -17.23 16.98 -18.25
N VAL A 117 -18.14 16.35 -19.00
CA VAL A 117 -18.00 16.13 -20.45
C VAL A 117 -18.05 17.45 -21.22
N ALA A 118 -18.92 18.39 -20.83
CA ALA A 118 -18.99 19.72 -21.47
C ALA A 118 -17.70 20.55 -21.25
N SER A 119 -17.04 20.40 -20.10
CA SER A 119 -15.76 21.05 -19.83
C SER A 119 -14.56 20.32 -20.45
N SER A 120 -14.57 18.98 -20.50
CA SER A 120 -13.51 18.17 -21.13
C SER A 120 -13.31 18.44 -22.63
N MET A 121 -14.30 19.01 -23.33
CA MET A 121 -14.19 19.32 -24.77
C MET A 121 -13.34 20.57 -25.05
N ARG A 122 -12.98 21.35 -24.03
CA ARG A 122 -11.98 22.41 -24.13
C ARG A 122 -10.73 21.97 -23.36
N GLY A 123 -9.93 21.09 -23.97
CA GLY A 123 -8.63 20.74 -23.43
C GLY A 123 -7.76 22.00 -23.24
N VAL A 124 -6.83 21.94 -22.29
CA VAL A 124 -5.82 22.99 -22.07
C VAL A 124 -4.99 23.13 -23.34
N LYS A 125 -4.96 24.33 -23.93
CA LYS A 125 -4.22 24.56 -25.19
C LYS A 125 -2.72 24.68 -24.95
N ASN A 126 -2.32 25.22 -23.80
CA ASN A 126 -0.93 25.52 -23.46
C ASN A 126 -0.56 24.91 -22.09
N ARG A 127 -0.56 23.58 -21.99
CA ARG A 127 -0.12 22.92 -20.74
C ARG A 127 1.41 23.12 -20.61
N PRO A 128 1.94 23.64 -19.48
CA PRO A 128 3.38 23.73 -19.29
C PRO A 128 4.02 22.34 -19.32
N GLU A 129 5.25 22.26 -19.83
CA GLU A 129 5.98 21.00 -20.10
C GLU A 129 6.07 20.09 -18.87
N GLU A 130 6.40 20.64 -17.71
CA GLU A 130 6.44 19.91 -16.43
C GLU A 130 5.13 19.17 -16.09
N PHE A 131 3.97 19.73 -16.47
CA PHE A 131 2.67 19.10 -16.23
C PHE A 131 2.27 18.13 -17.34
N VAL A 132 2.86 18.27 -18.54
CA VAL A 132 2.77 17.23 -19.58
C VAL A 132 3.51 15.98 -19.09
N GLU A 133 4.75 16.14 -18.64
CA GLU A 133 5.56 15.04 -18.09
C GLU A 133 4.88 14.37 -16.88
N MET A 134 4.34 15.17 -15.96
CA MET A 134 3.59 14.67 -14.81
C MET A 134 2.36 13.85 -15.25
N ASN A 135 1.58 14.35 -16.20
CA ASN A 135 0.40 13.64 -16.71
C ASN A 135 0.78 12.31 -17.38
N ASP A 136 1.82 12.32 -18.21
CA ASP A 136 2.30 11.13 -18.92
C ASP A 136 2.80 10.07 -17.91
N PHE A 137 3.49 10.50 -16.86
CA PHE A 137 3.86 9.62 -15.76
C PHE A 137 2.63 9.01 -15.08
N ILE A 138 1.63 9.83 -14.70
CA ILE A 138 0.43 9.35 -13.99
C ILE A 138 -0.32 8.32 -14.84
N GLU A 139 -0.44 8.54 -16.15
CA GLU A 139 -1.10 7.61 -17.07
C GLU A 139 -0.37 6.26 -17.12
N ILE A 140 0.96 6.27 -17.29
CA ILE A 140 1.77 5.06 -17.29
C ILE A 140 1.70 4.37 -15.93
N PHE A 141 1.88 5.12 -14.84
CA PHE A 141 1.83 4.60 -13.48
C PHE A 141 0.48 3.92 -13.21
N SER A 142 -0.64 4.57 -13.55
CA SER A 142 -1.98 4.01 -13.37
C SER A 142 -2.15 2.69 -14.11
N GLN A 143 -1.69 2.59 -15.36
CA GLN A 143 -1.72 1.34 -16.11
C GLN A 143 -0.89 0.24 -15.44
N LYS A 144 0.33 0.56 -15.00
CA LYS A 144 1.26 -0.41 -14.40
C LYS A 144 0.79 -0.86 -13.02
N ILE A 145 0.36 0.04 -12.15
CA ILE A 145 -0.07 -0.34 -10.79
C ILE A 145 -1.35 -1.19 -10.83
N ASN A 146 -2.29 -0.89 -11.74
CA ASN A 146 -3.47 -1.72 -11.96
C ASN A 146 -3.12 -3.12 -12.49
N LEU A 147 -2.08 -3.23 -13.32
CA LEU A 147 -1.60 -4.52 -13.79
C LEU A 147 -0.95 -5.32 -12.65
N ILE A 148 -0.13 -4.67 -11.83
CA ILE A 148 0.50 -5.28 -10.65
C ILE A 148 -0.60 -5.76 -9.68
N ASP A 149 -1.60 -4.95 -9.37
CA ASP A 149 -2.73 -5.33 -8.51
C ASP A 149 -3.43 -6.60 -9.02
N LYS A 150 -3.79 -6.63 -10.31
CA LYS A 150 -4.41 -7.81 -10.93
C LYS A 150 -3.54 -9.05 -10.86
N ILE A 151 -2.24 -8.92 -11.10
CA ILE A 151 -1.30 -10.05 -11.04
C ILE A 151 -1.16 -10.54 -9.60
N SER A 152 -0.95 -9.64 -8.63
CA SER A 152 -0.79 -9.99 -7.22
C SER A 152 -2.04 -10.68 -6.66
N GLN A 153 -3.24 -10.18 -6.99
CA GLN A 153 -4.52 -10.83 -6.62
C GLN A 153 -4.66 -12.21 -7.25
N ARG A 154 -4.27 -12.36 -8.51
CA ARG A 154 -4.28 -13.65 -9.21
C ARG A 154 -3.34 -14.66 -8.56
N ILE A 155 -2.10 -14.26 -8.28
CA ILE A 155 -1.11 -15.10 -7.59
C ILE A 155 -1.67 -15.53 -6.24
N TYR A 156 -2.18 -14.60 -5.44
CA TYR A 156 -2.78 -14.93 -4.14
C TYR A 156 -3.91 -15.96 -4.25
N LYS A 157 -4.78 -15.80 -5.25
CA LYS A 157 -5.87 -16.75 -5.49
C LYS A 157 -5.37 -18.14 -5.90
N GLU A 158 -4.46 -18.22 -6.87
CA GLU A 158 -3.90 -19.49 -7.33
C GLU A 158 -3.13 -20.21 -6.21
N GLU A 159 -2.37 -19.47 -5.40
CA GLU A 159 -1.68 -20.00 -4.22
C GLU A 159 -2.66 -20.48 -3.15
N ARG A 160 -3.80 -19.79 -2.99
CA ARG A 160 -4.86 -20.23 -2.07
C ARG A 160 -5.46 -21.56 -2.49
N GLU A 161 -5.77 -21.69 -3.77
CA GLU A 161 -6.32 -22.92 -4.35
C GLU A 161 -5.32 -24.08 -4.19
N TYR A 162 -4.04 -23.84 -4.46
CA TYR A 162 -2.97 -24.81 -4.23
C TYR A 162 -2.84 -25.21 -2.76
N PHE A 163 -2.88 -24.24 -1.84
CA PHE A 163 -2.81 -24.49 -0.40
C PHE A 163 -3.98 -25.33 0.10
N ASP A 164 -5.20 -25.05 -0.38
CA ASP A 164 -6.39 -25.80 0.01
C ASP A 164 -6.29 -27.27 -0.49
N GLU A 165 -5.72 -27.53 -1.67
CA GLU A 165 -5.41 -28.89 -2.14
C GLU A 165 -4.30 -29.56 -1.33
N MET A 166 -3.23 -28.83 -1.00
CA MET A 166 -2.08 -29.36 -0.25
C MET A 166 -2.49 -29.96 1.10
N LYS A 167 -3.49 -29.38 1.76
CA LYS A 167 -4.03 -29.84 3.05
C LYS A 167 -4.62 -31.24 3.01
N GLU A 168 -5.12 -31.68 1.85
CA GLU A 168 -5.73 -32.99 1.70
C GLU A 168 -4.69 -34.11 1.69
N TYR A 169 -3.44 -33.81 1.30
CA TYR A 169 -2.40 -34.83 1.18
C TYR A 169 -1.95 -35.41 2.53
N GLY A 170 -1.88 -34.60 3.59
CA GLY A 170 -1.48 -35.08 4.92
C GLY A 170 -2.37 -36.23 5.43
N PRO A 171 -3.70 -36.03 5.52
CA PRO A 171 -4.65 -37.07 5.89
C PRO A 171 -4.59 -38.33 5.02
N ILE A 172 -4.34 -38.20 3.71
CA ILE A 172 -4.21 -39.34 2.79
C ILE A 172 -3.00 -40.21 3.18
N HIS A 173 -1.84 -39.60 3.47
CA HIS A 173 -0.65 -40.34 3.89
C HIS A 173 -0.85 -41.02 5.25
N ILE A 174 -1.57 -40.39 6.17
CA ILE A 174 -1.97 -41.03 7.45
C ILE A 174 -2.86 -42.24 7.21
N LEU A 175 -3.84 -42.15 6.30
CA LEU A 175 -4.71 -43.28 5.97
C LEU A 175 -3.91 -44.45 5.38
N TRP A 176 -2.99 -44.18 4.46
CA TRP A 176 -2.11 -45.21 3.90
C TRP A 176 -1.20 -45.83 4.97
N SER A 177 -0.69 -45.04 5.91
CA SER A 177 0.13 -45.56 7.02
C SER A 177 -0.61 -46.55 7.93
N ALA A 178 -1.94 -46.56 7.91
CA ALA A 178 -2.74 -47.54 8.66
C ALA A 178 -2.94 -48.87 7.91
N SER A 179 -2.62 -48.91 6.61
CA SER A 179 -2.78 -50.08 5.74
C SER A 179 -1.44 -50.75 5.40
N GLU A 180 -0.33 -50.07 5.65
CA GLU A 180 1.04 -50.52 5.39
C GLU A 180 1.75 -50.80 6.72
N GLU A 181 2.46 -51.93 6.83
CA GLU A 181 3.21 -52.28 8.04
C GLU A 181 4.64 -51.70 7.98
N ASP A 182 5.38 -51.97 6.91
CA ASP A 182 6.79 -51.59 6.77
C ASP A 182 6.99 -50.08 6.52
N LEU A 183 6.04 -49.43 5.84
CA LEU A 183 6.15 -48.02 5.43
C LEU A 183 5.39 -47.06 6.36
N ALA A 184 4.77 -47.57 7.43
CA ALA A 184 3.86 -46.79 8.27
C ALA A 184 4.51 -45.50 8.79
N ASP A 185 5.72 -45.59 9.34
CA ASP A 185 6.38 -44.46 9.99
C ASP A 185 6.97 -43.47 8.97
N ALA A 186 7.44 -43.95 7.82
CA ALA A 186 7.82 -43.10 6.69
C ALA A 186 6.63 -42.28 6.17
N LEU A 187 5.47 -42.91 6.00
CA LEU A 187 4.23 -42.25 5.56
C LEU A 187 3.73 -41.22 6.58
N LYS A 188 3.79 -41.52 7.88
CA LYS A 188 3.50 -40.54 8.95
C LYS A 188 4.49 -39.38 8.93
N GLY A 189 5.76 -39.65 8.65
CA GLY A 189 6.80 -38.63 8.49
C GLY A 189 6.51 -37.70 7.31
N VAL A 190 6.13 -38.24 6.15
CA VAL A 190 5.69 -37.45 4.98
C VAL A 190 4.47 -36.59 5.35
N ALA A 191 3.47 -37.15 6.03
CA ALA A 191 2.30 -36.39 6.49
C ALA A 191 2.69 -35.21 7.40
N SER A 192 3.65 -35.42 8.31
CA SER A 192 4.20 -34.37 9.18
C SER A 192 4.96 -33.29 8.40
N CYS A 193 5.73 -33.66 7.37
CA CYS A 193 6.37 -32.71 6.47
C CYS A 193 5.34 -31.86 5.72
N ILE A 194 4.28 -32.48 5.19
CA ILE A 194 3.19 -31.77 4.51
C ILE A 194 2.50 -30.78 5.45
N ASP A 195 2.20 -31.15 6.70
CA ASP A 195 1.61 -30.25 7.69
C ASP A 195 2.52 -29.03 7.99
N LYS A 196 3.83 -29.27 8.14
CA LYS A 196 4.82 -28.18 8.31
C LYS A 196 4.87 -27.27 7.09
N CYS A 197 4.88 -27.83 5.88
CA CYS A 197 4.83 -27.04 4.64
C CYS A 197 3.52 -26.24 4.54
N CYS A 198 2.37 -26.82 4.92
CA CYS A 198 1.10 -26.11 4.96
C CYS A 198 1.17 -24.88 5.90
N LYS A 199 1.73 -25.04 7.10
CA LYS A 199 1.91 -23.92 8.04
C LYS A 199 2.83 -22.83 7.47
N ALA A 200 3.91 -23.22 6.79
CA ALA A 200 4.81 -22.27 6.14
C ALA A 200 4.10 -21.52 4.99
N THR A 201 3.31 -22.22 4.17
CA THR A 201 2.48 -21.62 3.11
C THR A 201 1.47 -20.66 3.69
N GLU A 202 0.76 -21.03 4.76
CA GLU A 202 -0.23 -20.18 5.43
C GLU A 202 0.40 -18.88 5.95
N LYS A 203 1.58 -18.96 6.57
CA LYS A 203 2.33 -17.77 7.02
C LYS A 203 2.68 -16.86 5.84
N ARG A 204 3.27 -17.40 4.76
CA ARG A 204 3.62 -16.63 3.55
C ARG A 204 2.39 -15.95 2.95
N MET A 205 1.26 -16.68 2.90
CA MET A 205 -0.01 -16.16 2.40
C MET A 205 -0.55 -15.00 3.26
N SER A 206 -0.43 -15.08 4.59
CA SER A 206 -0.81 -13.99 5.50
C SER A 206 -0.02 -12.72 5.17
N GLY A 207 1.30 -12.83 5.03
CA GLY A 207 2.17 -11.71 4.66
C GLY A 207 1.78 -11.07 3.32
N LEU A 208 1.46 -11.89 2.32
CA LEU A 208 0.95 -11.39 1.03
C LEU A 208 -0.36 -10.61 1.19
N SER A 209 -1.32 -11.15 1.96
CA SER A 209 -2.64 -10.51 2.16
C SER A 209 -2.63 -9.28 3.08
N GLU A 210 -1.72 -9.21 4.04
CA GLU A 210 -1.70 -8.16 5.07
C GLU A 210 -0.72 -7.03 4.75
N ALA A 211 0.34 -7.31 3.97
CA ALA A 211 1.35 -6.31 3.62
C ALA A 211 1.27 -5.88 2.15
N LEU A 212 1.53 -6.79 1.20
CA LEU A 212 1.68 -6.40 -0.21
C LEU A 212 0.36 -6.00 -0.88
N LEU A 213 -0.68 -6.83 -0.77
CA LEU A 213 -1.96 -6.56 -1.46
C LEU A 213 -2.59 -5.21 -1.05
N PRO A 214 -2.65 -4.85 0.24
CA PRO A 214 -3.19 -3.56 0.66
C PRO A 214 -2.38 -2.38 0.11
N VAL A 215 -1.05 -2.43 0.18
CA VAL A 215 -0.18 -1.34 -0.30
C VAL A 215 -0.33 -1.13 -1.80
N VAL A 216 -0.30 -2.20 -2.60
CA VAL A 216 -0.50 -2.11 -4.06
C VAL A 216 -1.86 -1.52 -4.38
N HIS A 217 -2.92 -1.98 -3.69
CA HIS A 217 -4.27 -1.48 -3.91
C HIS A 217 -4.42 -0.01 -3.53
N GLU A 218 -3.78 0.43 -2.44
CA GLU A 218 -3.75 1.85 -2.05
C GLU A 218 -3.13 2.71 -3.16
N TYR A 219 -2.06 2.25 -3.80
CA TYR A 219 -1.45 2.96 -4.93
C TYR A 219 -2.27 2.93 -6.22
N VAL A 220 -3.15 1.94 -6.41
CA VAL A 220 -4.21 2.00 -7.44
C VAL A 220 -5.14 3.18 -7.16
N LEU A 221 -5.60 3.34 -5.91
CA LEU A 221 -6.47 4.45 -5.51
C LEU A 221 -5.77 5.81 -5.62
N TYR A 222 -4.51 5.91 -5.22
CA TYR A 222 -3.71 7.12 -5.44
C TYR A 222 -3.61 7.48 -6.92
N SER A 223 -3.49 6.50 -7.82
CA SER A 223 -3.44 6.78 -9.26
C SER A 223 -4.74 7.43 -9.75
N GLU A 224 -5.91 7.01 -9.25
CA GLU A 224 -7.20 7.64 -9.58
C GLU A 224 -7.29 9.07 -9.04
N MET A 225 -6.84 9.28 -7.80
CA MET A 225 -6.81 10.58 -7.14
C MET A 225 -5.88 11.56 -7.87
N LEU A 226 -4.67 11.14 -8.26
CA LEU A 226 -3.72 11.94 -9.02
C LEU A 226 -4.30 12.41 -10.36
N MET A 227 -4.94 11.50 -11.10
CA MET A 227 -5.67 11.86 -12.33
C MET A 227 -6.77 12.90 -12.05
N GLY A 228 -7.48 12.76 -10.93
CA GLY A 228 -8.49 13.73 -10.50
C GLY A 228 -7.92 15.12 -10.20
N VAL A 229 -6.80 15.18 -9.47
CA VAL A 229 -6.10 16.43 -9.14
C VAL A 229 -5.58 17.11 -10.41
N MET A 230 -4.90 16.36 -11.28
CA MET A 230 -4.38 16.86 -12.55
C MET A 230 -5.49 17.45 -13.43
N LYS A 231 -6.63 16.74 -13.53
CA LYS A 231 -7.81 17.21 -14.27
C LYS A 231 -8.40 18.50 -13.68
N ARG A 232 -8.47 18.62 -12.35
CA ARG A 232 -9.00 19.83 -11.69
C ARG A 232 -8.08 21.03 -11.91
N ARG A 233 -6.77 20.83 -11.83
CA ARG A 233 -5.77 21.86 -12.18
C ARG A 233 -5.94 22.33 -13.63
N ASP A 234 -6.08 21.41 -14.56
CA ASP A 234 -6.27 21.73 -15.98
C ASP A 234 -7.60 22.46 -16.26
N GLN A 235 -8.65 22.14 -15.50
CA GLN A 235 -9.91 22.88 -15.58
C GLN A 235 -9.74 24.36 -15.22
N ILE A 236 -8.97 24.66 -14.17
CA ILE A 236 -8.70 26.04 -13.75
C ILE A 236 -7.88 26.77 -14.83
N GLN A 237 -6.87 26.11 -15.42
CA GLN A 237 -6.10 26.67 -16.53
C GLN A 237 -6.96 26.94 -17.76
N ALA A 238 -7.84 26.01 -18.14
CA ALA A 238 -8.73 26.20 -19.30
C ALA A 238 -9.75 27.34 -19.09
N GLU A 239 -10.19 27.56 -17.85
CA GLU A 239 -11.02 28.70 -17.49
C GLU A 239 -10.28 30.04 -17.62
N LEU A 240 -9.02 30.10 -17.16
CA LEU A 240 -8.15 31.26 -17.37
C LEU A 240 -7.94 31.56 -18.85
N ASP A 241 -7.52 30.55 -19.63
CA ASP A 241 -7.29 30.67 -21.08
C ASP A 241 -8.54 31.20 -21.80
N SER A 242 -9.73 30.68 -21.44
CA SER A 242 -11.00 31.13 -22.03
C SER A 242 -11.34 32.57 -21.68
N LYS A 243 -10.97 33.06 -20.49
CA LYS A 243 -11.22 34.45 -20.07
C LYS A 243 -10.24 35.42 -20.73
N VAL A 244 -8.97 35.03 -20.86
CA VAL A 244 -7.95 35.77 -21.62
C VAL A 244 -8.33 35.87 -23.10
N GLU A 245 -8.80 34.78 -23.71
CA GLU A 245 -9.35 34.82 -25.07
C GLU A 245 -10.57 35.76 -25.16
N ALA A 246 -11.49 35.72 -24.19
CA ALA A 246 -12.63 36.63 -24.18
C ALA A 246 -12.21 38.11 -24.10
N LEU A 247 -11.20 38.44 -23.28
CA LEU A 247 -10.67 39.81 -23.14
C LEU A 247 -10.04 40.32 -24.44
N THR A 248 -9.33 39.45 -25.18
CA THR A 248 -8.70 39.85 -26.45
C THR A 248 -9.73 40.13 -27.54
N TYR A 249 -10.86 39.42 -27.57
CA TYR A 249 -11.89 39.57 -28.60
C TYR A 249 -13.09 40.46 -28.23
N LYS A 250 -13.39 40.69 -26.94
CA LYS A 250 -14.53 41.50 -26.48
C LYS A 250 -14.06 42.81 -25.84
N LYS A 251 -14.47 43.94 -26.43
CA LYS A 251 -14.19 45.31 -25.94
C LYS A 251 -15.15 45.82 -24.85
N ALA A 252 -16.22 45.09 -24.55
CA ALA A 252 -17.15 45.43 -23.46
C ALA A 252 -16.76 44.66 -22.19
N ASP A 253 -16.92 45.28 -21.02
CA ASP A 253 -16.62 44.72 -19.69
C ASP A 253 -15.15 44.38 -19.42
N THR A 254 -14.22 45.12 -20.04
CA THR A 254 -12.75 44.93 -19.92
C THR A 254 -12.27 44.94 -18.46
N ASP A 255 -12.78 45.84 -17.63
CA ASP A 255 -12.35 45.96 -16.21
C ASP A 255 -12.77 44.74 -15.39
N LEU A 256 -14.02 44.28 -15.53
CA LEU A 256 -14.52 43.08 -14.85
C LEU A 256 -13.79 41.81 -15.31
N LEU A 257 -13.55 41.67 -16.62
CA LEU A 257 -12.80 40.53 -17.17
C LEU A 257 -11.35 40.54 -16.67
N THR A 258 -10.72 41.71 -16.55
CA THR A 258 -9.35 41.83 -16.04
C THR A 258 -9.28 41.43 -14.56
N GLU A 259 -10.25 41.83 -13.74
CA GLU A 259 -10.32 41.40 -12.33
C GLU A 259 -10.54 39.88 -12.19
N GLU A 260 -11.42 39.30 -13.02
CA GLU A 260 -11.66 37.86 -13.04
C GLU A 260 -10.43 37.07 -13.49
N ILE A 261 -9.67 37.59 -14.47
CA ILE A 261 -8.41 37.00 -14.94
C ILE A 261 -7.39 36.98 -13.81
N GLY A 262 -7.16 38.11 -13.12
CA GLY A 262 -6.21 38.15 -12.00
C GLY A 262 -6.53 37.13 -10.90
N LYS A 263 -7.82 36.98 -10.54
CA LYS A 263 -8.26 35.94 -9.58
C LYS A 263 -8.01 34.52 -10.07
N LEU A 264 -8.09 34.28 -11.38
CA LEU A 264 -7.80 32.97 -11.97
C LEU A 264 -6.30 32.71 -12.08
N GLU A 265 -5.50 33.73 -12.38
CA GLU A 265 -4.03 33.66 -12.36
C GLU A 265 -3.53 33.25 -10.97
N ASP A 266 -3.99 33.92 -9.90
CA ASP A 266 -3.67 33.57 -8.52
C ASP A 266 -4.04 32.12 -8.20
N LYS A 267 -5.23 31.68 -8.64
CA LYS A 267 -5.71 30.30 -8.42
C LYS A 267 -4.87 29.27 -9.16
N VAL A 268 -4.50 29.55 -10.41
CA VAL A 268 -3.62 28.68 -11.21
C VAL A 268 -2.25 28.58 -10.55
N GLU A 269 -1.69 29.71 -10.09
CA GLU A 269 -0.40 29.73 -9.40
C GLU A 269 -0.43 28.91 -8.11
N CYS A 270 -1.43 29.14 -7.25
CA CYS A 270 -1.63 28.34 -6.03
C CYS A 270 -1.78 26.85 -6.34
N ALA A 271 -2.60 26.50 -7.34
CA ALA A 271 -2.82 25.11 -7.75
C ALA A 271 -1.53 24.44 -8.23
N ASN A 272 -0.74 25.15 -9.04
CA ASN A 272 0.53 24.65 -9.58
C ASN A 272 1.55 24.43 -8.47
N ASN A 273 1.74 25.41 -7.58
CA ASN A 273 2.69 25.31 -6.47
C ASN A 273 2.32 24.18 -5.50
N ALA A 274 1.03 24.07 -5.18
CA ALA A 274 0.50 23.01 -4.33
C ALA A 274 0.73 21.61 -4.94
N LEU A 275 0.34 21.41 -6.21
CA LEU A 275 0.52 20.14 -6.90
C LEU A 275 1.99 19.75 -7.03
N LYS A 276 2.89 20.70 -7.31
CA LYS A 276 4.34 20.42 -7.40
C LYS A 276 4.91 19.95 -6.06
N ALA A 277 4.57 20.62 -4.97
CA ALA A 277 5.04 20.26 -3.64
C ALA A 277 4.52 18.87 -3.22
N ASP A 278 3.25 18.61 -3.46
CA ASP A 278 2.63 17.31 -3.17
C ASP A 278 3.20 16.20 -4.07
N TRP A 279 3.48 16.50 -5.34
CA TRP A 279 4.04 15.55 -6.30
C TRP A 279 5.39 15.00 -5.88
N GLU A 280 6.33 15.85 -5.47
CA GLU A 280 7.66 15.43 -5.03
C GLU A 280 7.58 14.55 -3.78
N ARG A 281 6.77 14.96 -2.80
CA ARG A 281 6.52 14.19 -1.57
C ARG A 281 5.88 12.85 -1.89
N TRP A 282 4.88 12.83 -2.78
CA TRP A 282 4.18 11.63 -3.18
C TRP A 282 5.10 10.64 -3.89
N ILE A 283 5.94 11.08 -4.83
CA ILE A 283 6.92 10.21 -5.50
C ILE A 283 7.82 9.54 -4.47
N GLN A 284 8.34 10.31 -3.52
CA GLN A 284 9.26 9.77 -2.52
C GLN A 284 8.56 8.76 -1.59
N SER A 285 7.32 9.03 -1.16
CA SER A 285 6.52 8.09 -0.37
C SER A 285 6.26 6.81 -1.18
N MET A 286 5.80 6.95 -2.42
CA MET A 286 5.50 5.84 -3.32
C MET A 286 6.68 4.90 -3.53
N GLN A 287 7.87 5.45 -3.76
CA GLN A 287 9.08 4.64 -3.90
C GLN A 287 9.42 3.90 -2.61
N ASN A 288 9.31 4.55 -1.45
CA ASN A 288 9.64 3.95 -0.16
C ASN A 288 8.66 2.83 0.22
N ASP A 289 7.36 3.09 0.07
CA ASP A 289 6.30 2.17 0.50
C ASP A 289 6.29 0.92 -0.39
N LEU A 290 6.35 1.09 -1.72
CA LEU A 290 6.42 -0.05 -2.64
C LEU A 290 7.71 -0.84 -2.45
N LYS A 291 8.86 -0.16 -2.27
CA LYS A 291 10.12 -0.83 -2.00
C LYS A 291 10.04 -1.67 -0.73
N SER A 292 9.51 -1.12 0.37
CA SER A 292 9.34 -1.86 1.62
C SER A 292 8.46 -3.08 1.41
N ALA A 293 7.28 -2.91 0.82
CA ALA A 293 6.32 -4.01 0.62
C ALA A 293 6.90 -5.14 -0.25
N PHE A 294 7.66 -4.83 -1.30
CA PHE A 294 8.31 -5.84 -2.13
C PHE A 294 9.52 -6.49 -1.45
N MET A 295 10.28 -5.76 -0.64
CA MET A 295 11.38 -6.32 0.15
C MET A 295 10.84 -7.29 1.20
N ASP A 296 9.81 -6.89 1.94
CA ASP A 296 9.16 -7.71 2.96
C ASP A 296 8.60 -9.00 2.34
N MET A 297 7.95 -8.89 1.16
CA MET A 297 7.48 -10.06 0.41
C MET A 297 8.65 -10.99 -0.01
N ALA A 298 9.78 -10.42 -0.46
CA ALA A 298 10.93 -11.20 -0.87
C ALA A 298 11.56 -11.95 0.32
N GLU A 299 11.67 -11.30 1.48
CA GLU A 299 12.19 -11.91 2.71
C GLU A 299 11.28 -13.05 3.19
N GLU A 300 9.95 -12.86 3.22
CA GLU A 300 9.01 -13.93 3.57
C GLU A 300 9.06 -15.09 2.57
N ASN A 301 9.25 -14.81 1.27
CA ASN A 301 9.44 -15.87 0.27
C ASN A 301 10.73 -16.68 0.53
N ILE A 302 11.85 -16.02 0.85
CA ILE A 302 13.10 -16.70 1.19
C ILE A 302 12.88 -17.61 2.40
N TYR A 303 12.29 -17.07 3.47
CA TYR A 303 12.00 -17.83 4.69
C TYR A 303 11.08 -19.03 4.44
N TYR A 304 10.08 -18.88 3.56
CA TYR A 304 9.20 -19.97 3.13
C TYR A 304 9.99 -21.12 2.47
N TYR A 305 10.82 -20.81 1.47
CA TYR A 305 11.57 -21.84 0.75
C TYR A 305 12.64 -22.51 1.62
N GLU A 306 13.31 -21.75 2.50
CA GLU A 306 14.28 -22.31 3.46
C GLU A 306 13.61 -23.28 4.45
N GLN A 307 12.45 -22.94 4.99
CA GLN A 307 11.70 -23.84 5.86
C GLN A 307 11.23 -25.10 5.13
N GLY A 308 10.76 -24.96 3.90
CA GLY A 308 10.36 -26.09 3.07
C GLY A 308 11.53 -27.05 2.88
N LEU A 309 12.69 -26.53 2.47
CA LEU A 309 13.92 -27.31 2.29
C LEU A 309 14.34 -28.01 3.58
N ALA A 310 14.47 -27.27 4.68
CA ALA A 310 14.89 -27.81 5.98
C ALA A 310 13.93 -28.90 6.49
N THR A 311 12.62 -28.74 6.24
CA THR A 311 11.60 -29.73 6.61
C THR A 311 11.83 -31.06 5.90
N TRP A 312 12.11 -31.03 4.58
CA TRP A 312 12.33 -32.23 3.79
C TRP A 312 13.72 -32.85 4.03
N GLU A 313 14.77 -32.04 4.15
CA GLU A 313 16.12 -32.51 4.47
C GLU A 313 16.16 -33.24 5.81
N SER A 314 15.56 -32.65 6.85
CA SER A 314 15.48 -33.28 8.18
C SER A 314 14.77 -34.63 8.11
N PHE A 315 13.70 -34.76 7.33
CA PHE A 315 12.99 -36.02 7.17
C PHE A 315 13.83 -37.07 6.44
N LEU A 316 14.47 -36.70 5.33
CA LEU A 316 15.32 -37.61 4.56
C LEU A 316 16.51 -38.14 5.38
N THR A 317 17.10 -37.29 6.23
CA THR A 317 18.15 -37.73 7.16
C THR A 317 17.63 -38.79 8.12
N THR A 318 16.45 -38.57 8.74
CA THR A 318 15.84 -39.55 9.65
C THR A 318 15.55 -40.88 8.97
N GLN A 319 15.10 -40.88 7.71
CA GLN A 319 14.86 -42.12 6.95
C GLN A 319 16.17 -42.86 6.62
N THR A 320 17.25 -42.13 6.35
CA THR A 320 18.55 -42.73 6.03
C THR A 320 19.18 -43.38 7.27
N ASP A 321 19.08 -42.73 8.42
CA ASP A 321 19.63 -43.24 9.68
C ASP A 321 18.91 -44.53 10.12
N LEU A 322 17.58 -44.60 9.98
CA LEU A 322 16.80 -45.82 10.25
C LEU A 322 17.27 -47.01 9.40
N HIS A 323 17.50 -46.80 8.11
CA HIS A 323 17.99 -47.85 7.21
C HIS A 323 19.42 -48.31 7.56
N LEU A 324 20.25 -47.44 8.15
CA LEU A 324 21.60 -47.80 8.61
C LEU A 324 21.56 -48.63 9.90
N GLU A 325 20.62 -48.36 10.80
CA GLU A 325 20.38 -49.14 12.02
C GLU A 325 19.88 -50.55 11.68
N GLU A 326 18.84 -50.67 10.84
CA GLU A 326 18.31 -51.96 10.39
C GLU A 326 19.38 -52.83 9.69
N ALA A 327 20.20 -52.23 8.81
CA ALA A 327 21.29 -52.93 8.13
C ALA A 327 22.45 -53.36 9.06
N SER A 328 22.51 -52.82 10.28
CA SER A 328 23.50 -53.19 11.30
C SER A 328 22.98 -54.31 12.22
N GLU A 329 21.68 -54.35 12.49
CA GLU A 329 21.01 -55.42 13.23
C GLU A 329 20.98 -56.73 12.44
N ASP A 330 20.72 -56.68 11.13
CA ASP A 330 20.72 -57.86 10.24
C ASP A 330 22.11 -58.52 10.06
N LYS A 331 23.19 -57.84 10.49
CA LYS A 331 24.57 -58.34 10.42
C LYS A 331 25.11 -58.90 11.74
N SER A 332 24.33 -58.86 12.82
CA SER A 332 24.73 -59.29 14.18
C SER A 332 24.12 -60.63 14.57
#